data_AF-A0A1G3YC35-F1
#
_entry.id   AF-A0A1G3YC35-F1
#
_cell.length_a   1.000
_cell.length_b   1.000
_cell.length_c   1.000
_cell.angle_alpha   90.00
_cell.angle_beta   90.00
_cell.angle_gamma   90.00
#
_symmetry.space_group_name_H-M   'P 1'
#
loop_
_entity.id
_entity.type
_entity.pdbx_description
1 polymer ?
#
loop_
_entity_poly.entity_id
_entity_poly.type
_entity_poly.pdbx_seq_one_letter_code
_entity_poly.pdbx_strand_id
1 'polypeptide(L)'
;MTHPAFNIKKLILAGSAVFTLLAVPMVVNSVTGLDLGVISSAQAAEDGGAKKGSANKGGAKKGAANKGGQGKGSDKIFRAPVSGEEEDSDRPVWAGVKGGKAGGGGKPAGAGSKKGDLFGDMVVLLRDPNGVPIVVDGYVQVIAYYYPTGSTTLVPLTNPDGTPVIIPRNAEGDLLPTVTIGTTTYEVFGAEVDLGRLSVGRAPDKVLAHSLTEALSKLTSGTVTLDSTGRLAVDGVTIDSPLENLALYDKYMTTGSLPGVTLPANFNPASLLAAAADKYGEISVDTVVYMNSILGINTGATYYDFSTVDYDRATTWSTATAIVLVLKDGVYVPTEVNLYNTVFDTNLDGLGDNWVDPTAVGGADDFATAADDYRAVIEFVHDNAVR
;
A
#
# COMPACT_ATOMS: atom_id res chain seq x y z
N MET A 1 -13.67 -26.97 -10.70
CA MET A 1 -14.09 -27.01 -9.28
C MET A 1 -14.69 -25.65 -9.01
N THR A 2 -15.99 -25.60 -8.74
CA THR A 2 -16.77 -24.38 -8.62
C THR A 2 -16.60 -23.81 -7.20
N HIS A 3 -16.03 -22.61 -7.10
CA HIS A 3 -15.95 -21.86 -5.84
C HIS A 3 -17.37 -21.49 -5.36
N PRO A 4 -17.65 -21.50 -4.05
CA PRO A 4 -18.95 -21.11 -3.53
C PRO A 4 -19.15 -19.61 -3.74
N ALA A 5 -20.08 -19.25 -4.62
CA ALA A 5 -20.53 -17.88 -4.82
C ALA A 5 -21.22 -17.37 -3.55
N PHE A 6 -20.76 -16.23 -3.03
CA PHE A 6 -21.44 -15.51 -1.95
C PHE A 6 -22.78 -15.00 -2.47
N ASN A 7 -23.87 -15.37 -1.80
CA ASN A 7 -25.23 -15.04 -2.18
C ASN A 7 -25.83 -14.18 -1.07
N ILE A 8 -25.58 -12.88 -1.12
CA ILE A 8 -26.15 -11.92 -0.15
C ILE A 8 -27.48 -11.43 -0.73
N LYS A 9 -28.58 -11.88 -0.11
CA LYS A 9 -29.93 -11.48 -0.49
C LYS A 9 -30.13 -10.00 -0.13
N LYS A 10 -30.60 -9.22 -1.12
CA LYS A 10 -31.11 -7.85 -0.93
C LYS A 10 -32.05 -7.77 0.26
N LEU A 11 -31.60 -7.14 1.35
CA LEU A 11 -32.44 -6.80 2.49
C LEU A 11 -32.86 -5.34 2.34
N ILE A 12 -34.15 -5.12 2.04
CA ILE A 12 -34.77 -3.79 2.07
C ILE A 12 -34.88 -3.37 3.54
N LEU A 13 -34.02 -2.47 3.98
CA LEU A 13 -34.09 -1.92 5.34
C LEU A 13 -34.91 -0.63 5.34
N ALA A 14 -36.17 -0.75 5.78
CA ALA A 14 -36.97 0.36 6.27
C ALA A 14 -36.76 0.48 7.79
N GLY A 15 -36.29 1.63 8.28
CA GLY A 15 -36.19 1.85 9.72
C GLY A 15 -35.30 3.02 10.12
N SER A 16 -35.88 4.22 10.17
CA SER A 16 -35.30 5.44 10.73
C SER A 16 -35.01 5.30 12.23
N ALA A 17 -33.76 5.50 12.64
CA ALA A 17 -33.39 5.84 14.00
C ALA A 17 -32.64 7.17 13.98
N VAL A 18 -33.28 8.22 14.53
CA VAL A 18 -32.70 9.56 14.64
C VAL A 18 -31.61 9.52 15.71
N PHE A 19 -30.35 9.63 15.30
CA PHE A 19 -29.22 9.90 16.18
C PHE A 19 -28.77 11.36 15.98
N THR A 20 -28.53 12.03 17.10
CA THR A 20 -28.20 13.46 17.18
C THR A 20 -26.87 13.78 16.47
N LEU A 21 -26.92 14.74 15.54
CA LEU A 21 -25.78 15.32 14.84
C LEU A 21 -24.77 15.94 15.83
N LEU A 22 -23.54 15.43 15.79
CA LEU A 22 -22.35 16.06 16.37
C LEU A 22 -21.42 16.39 15.20
N ALA A 23 -21.34 17.67 14.85
CA ALA A 23 -20.43 18.14 13.82
C ALA A 23 -18.98 17.97 14.30
N VAL A 24 -18.25 17.06 13.68
CA VAL A 24 -16.79 16.97 13.79
C VAL A 24 -16.21 17.88 12.71
N PRO A 25 -15.40 18.90 13.05
CA PRO A 25 -14.69 19.66 12.03
C PRO A 25 -13.55 18.80 11.47
N MET A 26 -13.82 18.04 10.40
CA MET A 26 -12.78 17.48 9.55
C MET A 26 -12.61 18.37 8.33
N VAL A 27 -11.41 18.95 8.18
CA VAL A 27 -11.00 19.59 6.93
C VAL A 27 -10.64 18.47 5.96
N VAL A 28 -11.61 18.07 5.13
CA VAL A 28 -11.42 17.06 4.08
C VAL A 28 -11.48 17.76 2.74
N ASN A 29 -10.41 17.61 1.96
CA ASN A 29 -10.30 18.13 0.61
C ASN A 29 -10.41 16.92 -0.33
N SER A 30 -11.63 16.53 -0.72
CA SER A 30 -11.87 15.46 -1.68
C SER A 30 -13.00 15.85 -2.64
N VAL A 31 -12.65 16.01 -3.91
CA VAL A 31 -13.59 16.30 -5.01
C VAL A 31 -13.92 14.99 -5.71
N THR A 32 -15.22 14.69 -5.71
CA THR A 32 -16.03 13.69 -6.42
C THR A 32 -15.40 12.80 -7.50
N GLY A 33 -15.66 11.49 -7.36
CA GLY A 33 -16.02 10.56 -8.44
C GLY A 33 -14.88 10.02 -9.31
N LEU A 34 -14.54 8.75 -9.10
CA LEU A 34 -13.31 8.04 -9.53
C LEU A 34 -12.10 8.43 -8.68
N ASP A 35 -11.94 7.71 -7.57
CA ASP A 35 -10.78 7.82 -6.69
C ASP A 35 -9.55 7.27 -7.44
N LEU A 36 -8.75 8.20 -7.94
CA LEU A 36 -7.46 7.95 -8.58
C LEU A 36 -6.45 8.76 -7.77
N GLY A 37 -5.88 8.10 -6.76
CA GLY A 37 -5.08 8.68 -5.70
C GLY A 37 -4.10 9.80 -6.05
N VAL A 38 -4.00 10.72 -5.09
CA VAL A 38 -3.02 11.80 -5.04
C VAL A 38 -1.71 11.25 -4.50
N ILE A 39 -0.69 11.06 -5.35
CA ILE A 39 0.60 10.47 -4.94
C ILE A 39 1.61 11.59 -4.68
N SER A 40 2.09 11.68 -3.44
CA SER A 40 3.16 12.61 -3.05
C SER A 40 4.55 11.98 -3.29
N SER A 41 5.27 12.45 -4.30
CA SER A 41 6.66 12.05 -4.54
C SER A 41 7.63 12.88 -3.69
N ALA A 42 8.31 12.24 -2.73
CA ALA A 42 9.48 12.84 -2.08
C ALA A 42 10.72 12.68 -2.98
N GLN A 43 11.13 13.74 -3.67
CA GLN A 43 12.35 13.73 -4.48
C GLN A 43 13.60 13.88 -3.60
N ALA A 44 14.48 12.88 -3.68
CA ALA A 44 15.89 13.00 -3.35
C ALA A 44 16.62 13.65 -4.54
N ALA A 45 17.15 14.85 -4.34
CA ALA A 45 17.99 15.52 -5.31
C ALA A 45 19.41 14.93 -5.28
N GLU A 46 19.82 14.25 -6.35
CA GLU A 46 21.24 13.99 -6.65
C GLU A 46 21.57 14.53 -8.04
N ASP A 47 22.13 15.75 -8.04
CA ASP A 47 22.81 16.36 -9.19
C ASP A 47 24.09 15.59 -9.51
N GLY A 48 24.21 15.11 -10.76
CA GLY A 48 25.23 14.13 -11.14
C GLY A 48 25.76 14.21 -12.57
N GLY A 49 26.14 15.40 -13.04
CA GLY A 49 27.42 15.56 -13.76
C GLY A 49 27.42 15.75 -15.29
N ALA A 50 28.20 16.74 -15.74
CA ALA A 50 29.07 16.62 -16.92
C ALA A 50 30.20 17.67 -16.94
N LYS A 51 31.36 17.22 -17.44
CA LYS A 51 32.71 17.82 -17.44
C LYS A 51 32.85 19.10 -18.30
N LYS A 52 33.71 20.04 -17.87
CA LYS A 52 35.01 20.44 -18.48
C LYS A 52 35.47 21.84 -18.02
N GLY A 53 36.78 21.97 -17.77
CA GLY A 53 37.53 23.14 -18.26
C GLY A 53 38.06 24.15 -17.23
N SER A 54 39.32 23.95 -16.85
CA SER A 54 40.40 24.95 -16.93
C SER A 54 40.45 26.18 -16.01
N ALA A 55 41.66 26.34 -15.46
CA ALA A 55 42.38 27.59 -15.15
C ALA A 55 42.30 28.19 -13.73
N ASN A 56 43.33 27.84 -12.94
CA ASN A 56 44.44 28.74 -12.55
C ASN A 56 44.12 29.99 -11.69
N LYS A 57 44.53 30.00 -10.42
CA LYS A 57 45.68 30.78 -9.87
C LYS A 57 45.58 31.04 -8.35
N GLY A 58 46.71 30.79 -7.67
CA GLY A 58 47.27 31.59 -6.56
C GLY A 58 46.59 31.44 -5.19
N GLY A 59 47.26 31.21 -4.06
CA GLY A 59 48.67 31.32 -3.71
C GLY A 59 48.82 32.08 -2.39
N ALA A 60 49.66 31.54 -1.48
CA ALA A 60 50.24 32.18 -0.27
C ALA A 60 49.29 32.43 0.92
N LYS A 61 49.64 32.36 2.21
CA LYS A 61 50.83 32.04 3.02
C LYS A 61 50.28 31.96 4.48
N LYS A 62 50.64 30.96 5.30
CA LYS A 62 51.65 30.99 6.37
C LYS A 62 51.31 31.84 7.61
N GLY A 63 51.32 31.20 8.79
CA GLY A 63 51.49 31.81 10.13
C GLY A 63 50.57 31.19 11.19
N ALA A 64 51.00 30.23 12.02
CA ALA A 64 51.83 30.33 13.23
C ALA A 64 51.01 30.57 14.54
N ALA A 65 51.00 29.52 15.38
CA ALA A 65 50.92 29.44 16.86
C ALA A 65 50.08 30.47 17.65
N ASN A 66 49.14 30.01 18.50
CA ASN A 66 49.41 29.69 19.92
C ASN A 66 48.17 29.13 20.66
N LYS A 67 48.46 28.53 21.83
CA LYS A 67 47.65 27.80 22.82
C LYS A 67 46.23 28.28 23.17
N GLY A 68 45.38 27.29 23.48
CA GLY A 68 44.68 27.19 24.77
C GLY A 68 43.15 27.09 24.72
N GLY A 69 42.58 26.03 25.31
CA GLY A 69 41.20 26.06 25.81
C GLY A 69 40.30 24.88 25.43
N GLN A 70 40.22 23.90 26.33
CA GLN A 70 39.03 23.12 26.74
C GLN A 70 37.88 22.85 25.75
N GLY A 71 37.55 21.56 25.61
CA GLY A 71 36.20 21.15 25.22
C GLY A 71 36.13 19.78 24.58
N LYS A 72 36.06 18.73 25.42
CA LYS A 72 35.79 17.34 25.03
C LYS A 72 34.50 17.22 24.21
N GLY A 73 34.54 16.44 23.14
CA GLY A 73 33.34 15.82 22.56
C GLY A 73 33.58 15.22 21.19
N SER A 74 33.55 13.89 21.10
CA SER A 74 33.47 13.05 19.89
C SER A 74 34.74 12.83 19.05
N ASP A 75 35.36 11.67 19.24
CA ASP A 75 35.93 10.86 18.16
C ASP A 75 35.77 9.38 18.57
N LYS A 76 34.94 8.61 17.86
CA LYS A 76 35.38 7.75 16.74
C LYS A 76 36.49 6.77 17.13
N ILE A 77 36.13 5.82 17.98
CA ILE A 77 36.76 4.50 18.12
C ILE A 77 35.81 3.59 17.31
N PHE A 78 36.07 3.06 16.12
CA PHE A 78 37.22 2.29 15.65
C PHE A 78 37.40 2.50 14.14
N ARG A 79 38.54 3.06 13.73
CA ARG A 79 39.14 2.73 12.43
C ARG A 79 40.64 2.73 12.62
N ALA A 80 41.18 1.56 12.97
CA ALA A 80 42.63 1.37 12.99
C ALA A 80 43.14 1.43 11.54
N PRO A 81 44.19 2.21 11.24
CA PRO A 81 44.82 2.24 9.93
C PRO A 81 45.61 0.94 9.70
N VAL A 82 45.56 0.48 8.45
CA VAL A 82 46.40 -0.61 7.94
C VAL A 82 47.86 -0.16 7.90
N SER A 83 48.71 -0.86 8.64
CA SER A 83 50.16 -0.79 8.49
C SER A 83 50.78 -2.13 8.80
N GLY A 84 51.63 -2.60 7.88
CA GLY A 84 52.76 -3.47 8.18
C GLY A 84 52.41 -4.93 8.38
N GLU A 85 52.90 -5.75 7.46
CA GLU A 85 53.26 -7.14 7.67
C GLU A 85 53.98 -7.29 9.02
N GLU A 86 53.53 -8.18 9.89
CA GLU A 86 54.38 -9.17 10.59
C GLU A 86 53.50 -10.37 10.99
N GLU A 87 54.10 -11.54 10.80
CA GLU A 87 53.58 -12.86 11.13
C GLU A 87 53.62 -13.07 12.64
N ASP A 88 52.46 -13.29 13.27
CA ASP A 88 52.25 -14.23 14.38
C ASP A 88 50.87 -13.97 14.99
N SER A 89 49.92 -14.85 14.69
CA SER A 89 48.62 -14.83 15.36
C SER A 89 48.12 -16.25 15.53
N ASP A 90 47.93 -16.61 16.81
CA ASP A 90 47.45 -17.86 17.39
C ASP A 90 46.18 -18.41 16.72
N ARG A 91 46.30 -18.89 15.48
CA ARG A 91 45.16 -19.37 14.70
C ARG A 91 45.01 -20.88 14.92
N PRO A 92 43.94 -21.34 15.57
CA PRO A 92 43.76 -22.76 15.88
C PRO A 92 43.49 -23.57 14.60
N VAL A 93 44.00 -24.80 14.57
CA VAL A 93 44.08 -25.71 13.40
C VAL A 93 42.71 -26.04 12.77
N TRP A 94 41.60 -25.89 13.52
CA TRP A 94 40.25 -26.13 12.99
C TRP A 94 39.75 -25.03 12.04
N ALA A 95 40.37 -23.84 12.07
CA ALA A 95 40.03 -22.74 11.18
C ALA A 95 40.71 -22.95 9.82
N GLY A 96 40.10 -23.78 8.97
CA GLY A 96 40.58 -24.18 7.64
C GLY A 96 41.16 -23.06 6.76
N VAL A 97 41.91 -23.48 5.74
CA VAL A 97 42.75 -22.62 4.88
C VAL A 97 41.97 -21.42 4.31
N LYS A 98 42.58 -20.22 4.34
CA LYS A 98 42.04 -19.01 3.73
C LYS A 98 41.80 -19.29 2.24
N GLY A 99 40.54 -19.44 1.85
CA GLY A 99 40.14 -19.64 0.46
C GLY A 99 40.70 -18.51 -0.41
N GLY A 100 41.53 -18.88 -1.37
CA GLY A 100 41.97 -17.98 -2.43
C GLY A 100 40.76 -17.48 -3.22
N LYS A 101 40.95 -16.38 -3.97
CA LYS A 101 39.94 -15.76 -4.85
C LYS A 101 39.28 -16.83 -5.74
N ALA A 102 38.13 -17.32 -5.30
CA ALA A 102 37.22 -18.14 -6.09
C ALA A 102 35.96 -17.31 -6.31
N GLY A 103 35.49 -17.33 -7.56
CA GLY A 103 34.43 -16.48 -8.08
C GLY A 103 33.16 -16.47 -7.24
N GLY A 104 32.39 -15.39 -7.42
CA GLY A 104 31.10 -15.17 -6.78
C GLY A 104 30.29 -16.46 -6.70
N GLY A 105 29.96 -16.85 -5.46
CA GLY A 105 29.23 -18.07 -5.16
C GLY A 105 27.98 -18.14 -6.01
N GLY A 106 27.94 -19.15 -6.88
CA GLY A 106 26.75 -19.52 -7.61
C GLY A 106 25.60 -19.79 -6.65
N LYS A 107 24.40 -19.38 -7.08
CA LYS A 107 23.13 -19.52 -6.37
C LYS A 107 22.98 -20.97 -5.86
N PRO A 108 22.59 -21.20 -4.58
CA PRO A 108 22.30 -22.53 -4.09
C PRO A 108 21.18 -23.18 -4.92
N ALA A 109 21.31 -24.47 -5.24
CA ALA A 109 20.24 -25.22 -5.87
C ALA A 109 19.01 -25.20 -4.93
N GLY A 110 17.92 -24.58 -5.37
CA GLY A 110 16.70 -24.41 -4.57
C GLY A 110 16.46 -23.00 -4.02
N ALA A 111 17.36 -22.03 -4.24
CA ALA A 111 16.98 -20.63 -4.03
C ALA A 111 15.96 -20.24 -5.10
N GLY A 112 14.73 -19.92 -4.68
CA GLY A 112 13.60 -19.59 -5.54
C GLY A 112 14.00 -18.66 -6.68
N SER A 113 13.53 -18.98 -7.88
CA SER A 113 13.58 -18.07 -9.03
C SER A 113 13.00 -16.75 -8.56
N LYS A 114 13.77 -15.69 -8.75
CA LYS A 114 13.45 -14.40 -8.14
C LYS A 114 12.04 -14.01 -8.58
N LYS A 115 11.17 -13.77 -7.59
CA LYS A 115 10.15 -12.70 -7.58
C LYS A 115 10.40 -11.65 -8.68
N GLY A 116 11.66 -11.19 -8.69
CA GLY A 116 12.34 -10.21 -9.54
C GLY A 116 11.91 -10.02 -10.99
N ASP A 117 11.67 -11.09 -11.76
CA ASP A 117 11.56 -10.97 -13.23
C ASP A 117 10.17 -10.49 -13.71
N LEU A 118 9.15 -10.47 -12.84
CA LEU A 118 7.84 -9.90 -13.16
C LEU A 118 7.77 -8.38 -12.87
N PHE A 119 8.86 -7.79 -12.38
CA PHE A 119 8.87 -6.47 -11.73
C PHE A 119 9.51 -5.36 -12.58
N GLY A 120 9.02 -5.18 -13.81
CA GLY A 120 9.12 -3.86 -14.46
C GLY A 120 8.31 -2.83 -13.67
N ASP A 121 8.63 -1.55 -13.84
CA ASP A 121 7.97 -0.41 -13.17
C ASP A 121 6.46 -0.65 -13.07
N MET A 122 5.94 -0.73 -11.83
CA MET A 122 4.51 -0.92 -11.60
C MET A 122 3.82 0.39 -11.91
N VAL A 123 3.28 0.53 -13.11
CA VAL A 123 2.59 1.76 -13.52
C VAL A 123 1.09 1.57 -13.32
N VAL A 124 0.40 2.67 -13.00
CA VAL A 124 -1.06 2.74 -12.98
C VAL A 124 -1.60 2.59 -14.40
N LEU A 125 -2.47 1.60 -14.61
CA LEU A 125 -2.98 1.23 -15.93
C LEU A 125 -4.48 1.44 -16.02
N LEU A 126 -4.97 1.70 -17.23
CA LEU A 126 -6.39 1.58 -17.49
C LEU A 126 -6.77 0.10 -17.50
N ARG A 127 -7.65 -0.29 -16.58
CA ARG A 127 -8.16 -1.65 -16.44
C ARG A 127 -9.67 -1.68 -16.63
N ASP A 128 -10.16 -2.85 -17.02
CA ASP A 128 -11.56 -3.16 -16.84
C ASP A 128 -11.89 -3.36 -15.35
N PRO A 129 -13.17 -3.39 -14.97
CA PRO A 129 -13.57 -3.60 -13.58
C PRO A 129 -13.07 -4.90 -12.96
N ASN A 130 -12.76 -5.94 -13.75
CA ASN A 130 -12.18 -7.18 -13.25
C ASN A 130 -10.65 -7.09 -13.05
N GLY A 131 -10.06 -5.91 -13.25
CA GLY A 131 -8.63 -5.67 -13.10
C GLY A 131 -7.80 -6.12 -14.31
N VAL A 132 -8.42 -6.52 -15.42
CA VAL A 132 -7.72 -6.89 -16.65
C VAL A 132 -7.27 -5.61 -17.36
N PRO A 133 -5.97 -5.46 -17.71
CA PRO A 133 -5.51 -4.26 -18.39
C PRO A 133 -6.14 -4.14 -19.78
N ILE A 134 -6.61 -2.95 -20.11
CA ILE A 134 -7.12 -2.66 -21.46
C ILE A 134 -5.93 -2.57 -22.41
N VAL A 135 -5.99 -3.33 -23.50
CA VAL A 135 -4.94 -3.39 -24.51
C VAL A 135 -5.47 -2.84 -25.84
N VAL A 136 -4.78 -1.84 -26.38
CA VAL A 136 -5.06 -1.25 -27.69
C VAL A 136 -3.78 -1.36 -28.52
N ASP A 137 -3.91 -1.88 -29.75
CA ASP A 137 -2.78 -2.12 -30.67
C ASP A 137 -1.63 -2.94 -30.06
N GLY A 138 -1.95 -3.87 -29.15
CA GLY A 138 -0.98 -4.72 -28.46
C GLY A 138 -0.27 -4.07 -27.28
N TYR A 139 -0.62 -2.84 -26.91
CA TYR A 139 -0.03 -2.13 -25.77
C TYR A 139 -1.04 -1.91 -24.64
N VAL A 140 -0.57 -2.04 -23.40
CA VAL A 140 -1.31 -1.61 -22.22
C VAL A 140 -1.41 -0.08 -22.21
N GLN A 141 -2.57 0.41 -21.75
CA GLN A 141 -2.88 1.83 -21.67
C GLN A 141 -2.45 2.39 -20.31
N VAL A 142 -1.52 3.34 -20.33
CA VAL A 142 -0.98 4.00 -19.12
C VAL A 142 -1.77 5.26 -18.84
N ILE A 143 -2.26 5.42 -17.61
CA ILE A 143 -3.00 6.61 -17.21
C ILE A 143 -2.02 7.79 -17.11
N ALA A 144 -2.43 8.92 -17.69
CA ALA A 144 -1.68 10.16 -17.68
C ALA A 144 -1.87 10.88 -16.35
N TYR A 145 -0.76 11.29 -15.75
CA TYR A 145 -0.72 12.16 -14.58
C TYR A 145 0.07 13.42 -14.90
N TYR A 146 -0.21 14.50 -14.17
CA TYR A 146 0.51 15.77 -14.32
C TYR A 146 0.73 16.45 -12.96
N TYR A 147 1.65 17.42 -12.94
CA TYR A 147 1.83 18.32 -11.81
C TYR A 147 0.98 19.58 -12.02
N PRO A 148 -0.04 19.83 -11.18
CA PRO A 148 -0.76 21.09 -11.21
C PRO A 148 0.18 22.26 -10.97
N THR A 149 -0.08 23.41 -11.58
CA THR A 149 0.76 24.61 -11.43
C THR A 149 0.95 24.97 -9.97
N GLY A 150 2.20 24.93 -9.49
CA GLY A 150 2.55 25.24 -8.10
C GLY A 150 2.42 24.07 -7.11
N SER A 151 2.10 22.87 -7.59
CA SER A 151 2.07 21.64 -6.80
C SER A 151 3.29 20.77 -7.10
N THR A 152 3.80 20.10 -6.07
CA THR A 152 4.81 19.03 -6.18
C THR A 152 4.20 17.63 -6.14
N THR A 153 2.86 17.57 -6.19
CA THR A 153 2.10 16.33 -6.07
C THR A 153 1.52 15.97 -7.43
N LEU A 154 1.68 14.71 -7.79
CA LEU A 154 1.24 14.16 -9.05
C LEU A 154 -0.25 13.80 -8.93
N VAL A 155 -1.07 14.26 -9.88
CA VAL A 155 -2.52 14.00 -9.90
C VAL A 155 -2.95 13.42 -11.24
N PRO A 156 -3.98 12.54 -11.27
CA PRO A 156 -4.48 11.99 -12.53
C PRO A 156 -5.01 13.10 -13.41
N LEU A 157 -4.69 13.03 -14.71
CA LEU A 157 -5.28 13.91 -15.71
C LEU A 157 -6.62 13.31 -16.14
N THR A 158 -7.71 14.04 -15.93
CA THR A 158 -9.05 13.63 -16.33
C THR A 158 -9.61 14.51 -17.43
N ASN A 159 -10.48 13.94 -18.25
CA ASN A 159 -11.32 14.66 -19.18
C ASN A 159 -12.42 15.43 -18.43
N PRO A 160 -13.09 16.41 -19.07
CA PRO A 160 -14.20 17.14 -18.46
C PRO A 160 -15.38 16.27 -18.00
N ASP A 161 -15.49 15.04 -18.50
CA ASP A 161 -16.49 14.05 -18.11
C ASP A 161 -16.04 13.16 -16.93
N GLY A 162 -14.84 13.39 -16.38
CA GLY A 162 -14.25 12.63 -15.29
C GLY A 162 -13.46 11.38 -15.73
N THR A 163 -13.44 11.05 -17.02
CA THR A 163 -12.70 9.86 -17.48
C THR A 163 -11.19 10.08 -17.45
N PRO A 164 -10.39 9.06 -17.08
CA PRO A 164 -8.93 9.17 -17.08
C PRO A 164 -8.39 9.33 -18.50
N VAL A 165 -7.36 10.17 -18.63
CA VAL A 165 -6.66 10.40 -19.90
C VAL A 165 -5.53 9.40 -20.04
N ILE A 166 -5.31 8.88 -21.24
CA ILE A 166 -4.25 7.91 -21.53
C ILE A 166 -3.07 8.59 -22.20
N ILE A 167 -1.85 8.21 -21.82
CA ILE A 167 -0.64 8.70 -22.47
C ILE A 167 -0.56 8.09 -23.89
N PRO A 168 -0.59 8.92 -24.94
CA PRO A 168 -0.55 8.45 -26.32
C PRO A 168 0.83 7.90 -26.65
N ARG A 169 0.89 7.04 -27.67
CA ARG A 169 2.14 6.45 -28.17
C ARG A 169 2.51 7.00 -29.54
N ASN A 170 3.80 7.08 -29.83
CA ASN A 170 4.30 7.36 -31.19
C ASN A 170 4.21 6.10 -32.09
N ALA A 171 4.63 6.23 -33.35
CA ALA A 171 4.61 5.11 -34.32
C ALA A 171 5.55 3.96 -33.93
N GLU A 172 6.55 4.24 -33.10
CA GLU A 172 7.52 3.31 -32.55
C GLU A 172 7.03 2.58 -31.29
N GLY A 173 5.89 2.99 -30.72
CA GLY A 173 5.28 2.41 -29.52
C GLY A 173 5.70 3.07 -28.20
N ASP A 174 6.52 4.11 -28.24
CA ASP A 174 6.97 4.86 -27.05
C ASP A 174 5.89 5.80 -26.54
N LEU A 175 5.80 5.97 -25.23
CA LEU A 175 4.90 6.92 -24.58
C LEU A 175 5.33 8.36 -24.89
N LEU A 176 4.39 9.19 -25.32
CA LEU A 176 4.62 10.62 -25.56
C LEU A 176 4.62 11.40 -24.23
N PRO A 177 5.55 12.35 -24.04
CA PRO A 177 5.66 13.11 -22.79
C PRO A 177 4.61 14.23 -22.65
N THR A 178 3.75 14.43 -23.66
CA THR A 178 2.75 15.50 -23.66
C THR A 178 1.41 15.03 -24.22
N VAL A 179 0.33 15.62 -23.72
CA VAL A 179 -1.05 15.42 -24.18
C VAL A 179 -1.74 16.77 -24.31
N THR A 180 -2.49 16.97 -25.39
CA THR A 180 -3.32 18.16 -25.58
C THR A 180 -4.80 17.81 -25.39
N ILE A 181 -5.46 18.49 -24.44
CA ILE A 181 -6.91 18.39 -24.18
C ILE A 181 -7.53 19.74 -24.50
N GLY A 182 -8.43 19.77 -25.49
CA GLY A 182 -8.99 21.02 -26.00
C GLY A 182 -7.89 21.94 -26.55
N THR A 183 -7.62 23.05 -25.86
CA THR A 183 -6.58 24.03 -26.22
C THR A 183 -5.36 24.01 -25.29
N THR A 184 -5.35 23.15 -24.27
CA THR A 184 -4.29 23.11 -23.25
C THR A 184 -3.41 21.89 -23.47
N THR A 185 -2.09 22.09 -23.52
CA THR A 185 -1.10 21.02 -23.57
C THR A 185 -0.51 20.81 -22.18
N TYR A 186 -0.57 19.56 -21.73
CA TYR A 186 -0.03 19.09 -20.46
C TYR A 186 1.25 18.31 -20.72
N GLU A 187 2.25 18.51 -19.86
CA GLU A 187 3.34 17.55 -19.69
C GLU A 187 2.83 16.41 -18.81
N VAL A 188 2.97 15.18 -19.29
CA VAL A 188 2.34 14.01 -18.66
C VAL A 188 3.37 12.94 -18.29
N PHE A 189 3.07 12.23 -17.22
CA PHE A 189 3.89 11.17 -16.65
C PHE A 189 3.01 9.96 -16.33
N GLY A 190 3.59 8.75 -16.35
CA GLY A 190 2.96 7.60 -15.71
C GLY A 190 3.16 7.69 -14.20
N ALA A 191 2.14 7.31 -13.43
CA ALA A 191 2.28 7.15 -11.98
C ALA A 191 2.73 5.73 -11.62
N GLU A 192 3.62 5.61 -10.63
CA GLU A 192 3.95 4.32 -10.04
C GLU A 192 2.89 3.92 -9.02
N VAL A 193 2.57 2.63 -8.96
CA VAL A 193 1.71 2.07 -7.92
C VAL A 193 2.52 1.93 -6.64
N ASP A 194 2.17 2.71 -5.63
CA ASP A 194 2.80 2.64 -4.31
C ASP A 194 2.23 1.47 -3.50
N LEU A 195 3.10 0.52 -3.17
CA LEU A 195 2.74 -0.62 -2.33
C LEU A 195 3.01 -0.38 -0.85
N GLY A 196 3.78 0.66 -0.48
CA GLY A 196 4.11 0.92 0.91
C GLY A 196 4.61 -0.33 1.65
N ARG A 197 3.96 -0.67 2.77
CA ARG A 197 4.22 -1.89 3.56
C ARG A 197 3.89 -3.19 2.84
N LEU A 198 2.98 -3.19 1.86
CA LEU A 198 2.65 -4.37 1.06
C LEU A 198 3.83 -4.82 0.19
N SER A 199 4.85 -3.97 -0.01
CA SER A 199 6.13 -4.34 -0.62
C SER A 199 6.78 -5.56 0.04
N VAL A 200 6.45 -5.86 1.29
CA VAL A 200 6.90 -7.08 1.99
C VAL A 200 6.42 -8.37 1.32
N GLY A 201 5.39 -8.34 0.48
CA GLY A 201 4.97 -9.47 -0.34
C GLY A 201 6.05 -9.97 -1.33
N ARG A 202 7.06 -9.12 -1.61
CA ARG A 202 8.23 -9.48 -2.43
C ARG A 202 9.35 -10.14 -1.61
N ALA A 203 9.20 -10.22 -0.30
CA ALA A 203 10.17 -10.89 0.56
C ALA A 203 10.21 -12.41 0.27
N PRO A 204 11.30 -13.10 0.66
CA PRO A 204 11.36 -14.55 0.52
C PRO A 204 10.20 -15.24 1.24
N ASP A 205 9.64 -16.29 0.63
CA ASP A 205 8.42 -16.99 1.09
C ASP A 205 8.44 -17.39 2.58
N LYS A 206 9.63 -17.67 3.14
CA LYS A 206 9.79 -18.00 4.57
C LYS A 206 9.28 -16.90 5.52
N VAL A 207 9.25 -15.64 5.08
CA VAL A 207 8.79 -14.50 5.87
C VAL A 207 7.28 -14.60 6.08
N LEU A 208 6.51 -14.71 4.98
CA LEU A 208 5.06 -14.87 5.06
C LEU A 208 4.67 -16.20 5.68
N ALA A 209 5.41 -17.29 5.43
CA ALA A 209 5.14 -18.59 6.04
C ALA A 209 5.28 -18.57 7.58
N HIS A 210 6.27 -17.84 8.11
CA HIS A 210 6.41 -17.65 9.55
C HIS A 210 5.22 -16.90 10.14
N SER A 211 4.87 -15.76 9.55
CA SER A 211 3.74 -14.96 10.03
C SER A 211 2.40 -15.66 9.87
N LEU A 212 2.22 -16.49 8.84
CA LEU A 212 1.04 -17.36 8.74
C LEU A 212 0.97 -18.34 9.91
N THR A 213 2.10 -18.93 10.30
CA THR A 213 2.16 -19.88 11.41
C THR A 213 1.80 -19.21 12.73
N GLU A 214 2.30 -18.00 12.98
CA GLU A 214 1.96 -17.21 14.17
C GLU A 214 0.48 -16.81 14.18
N ALA A 215 -0.03 -16.32 13.05
CA ALA A 215 -1.42 -15.91 12.90
C ALA A 215 -2.39 -17.09 13.12
N LEU A 216 -2.13 -18.24 12.50
CA LEU A 216 -2.95 -19.44 12.69
C LEU A 216 -2.85 -19.99 14.11
N SER A 217 -1.68 -19.92 14.76
CA SER A 217 -1.54 -20.31 16.16
C SER A 217 -2.40 -19.46 17.09
N LYS A 218 -2.61 -18.18 16.77
CA LYS A 218 -3.55 -17.31 17.50
C LYS A 218 -4.99 -17.66 17.15
N LEU A 219 -5.34 -17.72 15.87
CA LEU A 219 -6.71 -17.95 15.41
C LEU A 219 -7.29 -19.30 15.85
N THR A 220 -6.44 -20.31 16.06
CA THR A 220 -6.86 -21.64 16.51
C THR A 220 -6.88 -21.79 18.03
N SER A 221 -6.44 -20.78 18.80
CA SER A 221 -6.39 -20.88 20.26
C SER A 221 -7.71 -20.56 20.96
N GLY A 222 -8.68 -19.96 20.26
CA GLY A 222 -9.88 -19.39 20.88
C GLY A 222 -11.02 -19.14 19.91
N THR A 223 -11.98 -18.32 20.34
CA THR A 223 -13.14 -17.95 19.52
C THR A 223 -12.75 -16.81 18.60
N VAL A 224 -12.90 -17.03 17.29
CA VAL A 224 -12.63 -16.01 16.29
C VAL A 224 -13.87 -15.15 16.07
N THR A 225 -13.70 -13.84 16.22
CA THR A 225 -14.72 -12.82 15.98
C THR A 225 -14.18 -11.74 15.04
N LEU A 226 -15.03 -10.78 14.66
CA LEU A 226 -14.60 -9.55 14.00
C LEU A 226 -14.59 -8.41 15.02
N ASP A 227 -13.60 -7.54 14.95
CA ASP A 227 -13.65 -6.24 15.63
C ASP A 227 -14.57 -5.25 14.88
N SER A 228 -14.79 -4.07 15.45
CA SER A 228 -15.62 -3.02 14.82
C SER A 228 -15.11 -2.54 13.46
N THR A 229 -13.85 -2.85 13.14
CA THR A 229 -13.18 -2.50 11.88
C THR A 229 -13.15 -3.68 10.89
N GLY A 230 -13.78 -4.81 11.22
CA GLY A 230 -13.83 -6.00 10.37
C GLY A 230 -12.56 -6.86 10.39
N ARG A 231 -11.61 -6.59 11.29
CA ARG A 231 -10.39 -7.40 11.46
C ARG A 231 -10.67 -8.62 12.33
N LEU A 232 -9.95 -9.71 12.05
CA LEU A 232 -10.06 -10.92 12.86
C LEU A 232 -9.53 -10.67 14.27
N ALA A 233 -10.29 -11.08 15.27
CA ALA A 233 -9.91 -11.05 16.67
C ALA A 233 -10.11 -12.43 17.30
N VAL A 234 -9.28 -12.76 18.28
CA VAL A 234 -9.37 -14.01 19.05
C VAL A 234 -9.64 -13.65 20.49
N ASP A 235 -10.78 -14.07 21.02
CA ASP A 235 -11.22 -13.78 22.39
C ASP A 235 -11.11 -12.28 22.75
N GLY A 236 -11.41 -11.41 21.77
CA GLY A 236 -11.37 -9.95 21.92
C GLY A 236 -10.01 -9.30 21.60
N VAL A 237 -8.97 -10.07 21.28
CA VAL A 237 -7.65 -9.54 20.87
C VAL A 237 -7.52 -9.56 19.34
N THR A 238 -7.47 -8.39 18.71
CA THR A 238 -7.34 -8.27 17.27
C THR A 238 -5.95 -8.71 16.76
N ILE A 239 -5.92 -9.35 15.59
CA ILE A 239 -4.70 -9.58 14.82
C ILE A 239 -4.23 -8.25 14.23
N ASP A 240 -3.35 -7.56 14.96
CA ASP A 240 -2.89 -6.20 14.63
C ASP A 240 -1.55 -6.17 13.88
N SER A 241 -0.97 -7.33 13.53
CA SER A 241 0.27 -7.40 12.75
C SER A 241 -0.02 -7.37 11.26
N PRO A 242 0.52 -6.39 10.51
CA PRO A 242 0.20 -6.28 9.09
C PRO A 242 0.84 -7.38 8.25
N LEU A 243 1.95 -7.95 8.72
CA LEU A 243 2.55 -9.13 8.10
C LEU A 243 1.71 -10.40 8.34
N GLU A 244 1.09 -10.55 9.51
CA GLU A 244 0.16 -11.64 9.78
C GLU A 244 -1.09 -11.52 8.90
N ASN A 245 -1.66 -10.32 8.79
CA ASN A 245 -2.81 -10.07 7.92
C ASN A 245 -2.50 -10.33 6.44
N LEU A 246 -1.33 -9.93 5.94
CA LEU A 246 -0.93 -10.22 4.56
C LEU A 246 -0.78 -11.72 4.31
N ALA A 247 -0.21 -12.45 5.27
CA ALA A 247 -0.05 -13.90 5.17
C ALA A 247 -1.39 -14.65 5.22
N LEU A 248 -2.33 -14.16 6.04
CA LEU A 248 -3.71 -14.66 6.05
C LEU A 248 -4.43 -14.36 4.74
N TYR A 249 -4.23 -13.17 4.17
CA TYR A 249 -4.79 -12.77 2.88
C TYR A 249 -4.31 -13.72 1.78
N ASP A 250 -2.99 -13.91 1.66
CA ASP A 250 -2.38 -14.84 0.70
C ASP A 250 -2.98 -16.25 0.82
N LYS A 251 -3.04 -16.76 2.06
CA LYS A 251 -3.57 -18.10 2.31
C LYS A 251 -5.05 -18.23 1.96
N TYR A 252 -5.87 -17.27 2.37
CA TYR A 252 -7.31 -17.30 2.13
C TYR A 252 -7.62 -17.15 0.65
N MET A 253 -7.02 -16.18 -0.05
CA MET A 253 -7.27 -15.98 -1.47
C MET A 253 -6.78 -17.15 -2.33
N THR A 254 -5.72 -17.83 -1.92
CA THR A 254 -5.22 -19.02 -2.62
C THR A 254 -6.10 -20.25 -2.41
N THR A 255 -6.68 -20.43 -1.22
CA THR A 255 -7.33 -21.72 -0.85
C THR A 255 -8.82 -21.62 -0.52
N GLY A 256 -9.38 -20.41 -0.46
CA GLY A 256 -10.75 -20.12 -0.04
C GLY A 256 -11.03 -20.40 1.44
N SER A 257 -10.00 -20.70 2.26
CA SER A 257 -10.18 -21.03 3.67
C SER A 257 -8.91 -20.78 4.50
N LEU A 258 -9.08 -20.65 5.81
CA LEU A 258 -7.98 -20.64 6.77
C LEU A 258 -7.97 -21.99 7.52
N PRO A 259 -6.87 -22.76 7.47
CA PRO A 259 -6.82 -24.09 8.09
C PRO A 259 -7.12 -24.05 9.59
N GLY A 260 -8.11 -24.83 10.03
CA GLY A 260 -8.46 -24.96 11.45
C GLY A 260 -9.22 -23.77 12.03
N VAL A 261 -9.59 -22.78 11.21
CA VAL A 261 -10.26 -21.56 11.65
C VAL A 261 -11.69 -21.53 11.11
N THR A 262 -12.66 -21.40 12.01
CA THR A 262 -14.04 -21.11 11.63
C THR A 262 -14.19 -19.60 11.49
N LEU A 263 -14.41 -19.12 10.26
CA LEU A 263 -14.55 -17.70 9.99
C LEU A 263 -15.94 -17.17 10.39
N PRO A 264 -16.04 -15.95 10.94
CA PRO A 264 -17.31 -15.28 11.18
C PRO A 264 -18.13 -15.10 9.89
N ALA A 265 -19.46 -15.14 9.98
CA ALA A 265 -20.35 -15.11 8.81
C ALA A 265 -20.19 -13.86 7.91
N ASN A 266 -19.79 -12.73 8.49
CA ASN A 266 -19.61 -11.45 7.78
C ASN A 266 -18.13 -11.16 7.48
N PHE A 267 -17.25 -12.16 7.56
CA PHE A 267 -15.84 -11.96 7.27
C PHE A 267 -15.66 -11.65 5.78
N ASN A 268 -15.00 -10.53 5.50
CA ASN A 268 -14.60 -10.13 4.16
C ASN A 268 -13.07 -10.15 4.06
N PRO A 269 -12.46 -10.93 3.15
CA PRO A 269 -11.00 -10.98 2.97
C PRO A 269 -10.35 -9.63 2.60
N ALA A 270 -11.12 -8.66 2.09
CA ALA A 270 -10.66 -7.30 1.86
C ALA A 270 -10.11 -6.65 3.15
N SER A 271 -10.66 -7.00 4.32
CA SER A 271 -10.17 -6.47 5.61
C SER A 271 -8.77 -6.96 5.97
N LEU A 272 -8.35 -8.13 5.47
CA LEU A 272 -6.98 -8.63 5.64
C LEU A 272 -5.99 -7.83 4.81
N LEU A 273 -6.35 -7.50 3.55
CA LEU A 273 -5.50 -6.65 2.71
C LEU A 273 -5.42 -5.24 3.29
N ALA A 274 -6.55 -4.69 3.75
CA ALA A 274 -6.63 -3.40 4.42
C ALA A 274 -5.73 -3.31 5.66
N ALA A 275 -5.79 -4.30 6.54
CA ALA A 275 -4.97 -4.36 7.75
C ALA A 275 -3.48 -4.57 7.44
N ALA A 276 -3.15 -5.17 6.29
CA ALA A 276 -1.78 -5.32 5.81
C ALA A 276 -1.19 -4.02 5.22
N ALA A 277 -2.05 -3.18 4.65
CA ALA A 277 -1.66 -1.99 3.89
C ALA A 277 -1.12 -0.84 4.75
N ASP A 278 -0.71 0.22 4.07
CA ASP A 278 -0.38 1.48 4.72
C ASP A 278 -1.63 2.16 5.24
N LYS A 279 -1.51 2.77 6.43
CA LYS A 279 -2.63 3.43 7.08
C LYS A 279 -3.18 4.60 6.25
N TYR A 280 -2.28 5.33 5.60
CA TYR A 280 -2.61 6.58 4.90
C TYR A 280 -2.64 6.44 3.37
N GLY A 281 -2.22 5.27 2.84
CA GLY A 281 -2.25 5.01 1.41
C GLY A 281 -3.65 4.63 0.92
N GLU A 282 -3.87 4.68 -0.38
CA GLU A 282 -5.10 4.21 -1.03
C GLU A 282 -4.89 2.81 -1.61
N ILE A 283 -5.91 1.96 -1.51
CA ILE A 283 -5.91 0.63 -2.13
C ILE A 283 -6.69 0.68 -3.44
N SER A 284 -6.00 0.94 -4.54
CA SER A 284 -6.58 0.91 -5.88
C SER A 284 -6.69 -0.50 -6.47
N VAL A 285 -7.42 -0.64 -7.58
CA VAL A 285 -7.49 -1.89 -8.36
C VAL A 285 -6.11 -2.36 -8.79
N ASP A 286 -5.23 -1.43 -9.17
CA ASP A 286 -3.84 -1.74 -9.49
C ASP A 286 -3.11 -2.34 -8.28
N THR A 287 -3.25 -1.77 -7.08
CA THR A 287 -2.68 -2.33 -5.85
C THR A 287 -3.12 -3.78 -5.64
N VAL A 288 -4.42 -4.07 -5.79
CA VAL A 288 -4.95 -5.44 -5.64
C VAL A 288 -4.37 -6.38 -6.69
N VAL A 289 -4.40 -6.02 -7.97
CA VAL A 289 -3.95 -6.87 -9.07
C VAL A 289 -2.45 -7.14 -9.00
N TYR A 290 -1.65 -6.11 -8.70
CA TYR A 290 -0.21 -6.28 -8.53
C TYR A 290 0.11 -7.12 -7.29
N MET A 291 -0.61 -6.92 -6.17
CA MET A 291 -0.40 -7.74 -4.98
C MET A 291 -0.74 -9.20 -5.21
N ASN A 292 -1.83 -9.51 -5.91
CA ASN A 292 -2.17 -10.89 -6.26
C ASN A 292 -1.12 -11.54 -7.17
N SER A 293 -0.57 -10.75 -8.10
CA SER A 293 0.52 -11.18 -8.97
C SER A 293 1.83 -11.43 -8.19
N ILE A 294 2.18 -10.54 -7.26
CA ILE A 294 3.36 -10.66 -6.39
C ILE A 294 3.26 -11.90 -5.49
N LEU A 295 2.10 -12.13 -4.90
CA LEU A 295 1.88 -13.26 -3.99
C LEU A 295 1.76 -14.59 -4.76
N GLY A 296 1.33 -14.56 -6.01
CA GLY A 296 1.11 -15.75 -6.84
C GLY A 296 -0.30 -16.33 -6.68
N ILE A 297 -1.26 -15.48 -6.33
CA ILE A 297 -2.67 -15.81 -6.09
C ILE A 297 -3.44 -15.99 -7.41
N ASN A 298 -3.00 -15.31 -8.48
CA ASN A 298 -3.68 -15.31 -9.77
C ASN A 298 -3.97 -16.73 -10.28
N THR A 299 -5.20 -16.93 -10.75
CA THR A 299 -5.65 -18.22 -11.30
C THR A 299 -5.51 -18.21 -12.82
N GLY A 300 -4.86 -19.22 -13.41
CA GLY A 300 -4.66 -19.27 -14.85
C GLY A 300 -3.47 -18.44 -15.32
N ALA A 301 -3.61 -17.67 -16.40
CA ALA A 301 -2.45 -17.09 -17.08
C ALA A 301 -1.91 -15.79 -16.45
N THR A 302 -2.74 -14.91 -15.86
CA THR A 302 -2.24 -13.59 -15.39
C THR A 302 -3.08 -12.82 -14.35
N TYR A 303 -4.28 -13.24 -13.96
CA TYR A 303 -5.13 -12.46 -13.03
C TYR A 303 -6.00 -13.33 -12.11
N TYR A 304 -6.52 -12.76 -11.03
CA TYR A 304 -7.50 -13.40 -10.15
C TYR A 304 -8.92 -12.95 -10.54
N ASP A 305 -9.84 -13.89 -10.68
CA ASP A 305 -11.21 -13.61 -11.09
C ASP A 305 -12.05 -13.07 -9.91
N PHE A 306 -12.37 -11.78 -9.98
CA PHE A 306 -13.21 -11.08 -9.00
C PHE A 306 -14.66 -10.89 -9.46
N SER A 307 -15.08 -11.48 -10.59
CA SER A 307 -16.41 -11.27 -11.18
C SER A 307 -17.61 -11.63 -10.29
N THR A 308 -17.35 -12.29 -9.15
CA THR A 308 -18.37 -12.65 -8.15
C THR A 308 -18.33 -11.80 -6.88
N VAL A 309 -17.41 -10.83 -6.78
CA VAL A 309 -17.27 -9.97 -5.60
C VAL A 309 -18.12 -8.73 -5.81
N ASP A 310 -19.15 -8.58 -4.98
CA ASP A 310 -20.07 -7.44 -4.98
C ASP A 310 -19.93 -6.74 -3.63
N TYR A 311 -19.73 -5.42 -3.65
CA TYR A 311 -19.51 -4.61 -2.47
C TYR A 311 -20.49 -3.44 -2.38
N ASP A 312 -21.27 -3.42 -1.31
CA ASP A 312 -22.09 -2.27 -0.94
C ASP A 312 -21.62 -1.70 0.40
N ARG A 313 -21.13 -0.47 0.37
CA ARG A 313 -20.59 0.24 1.54
C ARG A 313 -21.67 0.43 2.60
N ALA A 314 -22.87 0.87 2.22
CA ALA A 314 -23.97 1.06 3.16
C ALA A 314 -24.36 -0.25 3.87
N THR A 315 -24.48 -1.36 3.14
CA THR A 315 -24.78 -2.68 3.72
C THR A 315 -23.67 -3.13 4.68
N THR A 316 -22.42 -2.81 4.38
CA THR A 316 -21.27 -3.18 5.21
C THR A 316 -21.17 -2.34 6.48
N TRP A 317 -21.40 -1.04 6.39
CA TRP A 317 -21.00 -0.08 7.44
C TRP A 317 -22.16 0.61 8.16
N SER A 318 -23.38 0.65 7.60
CA SER A 318 -24.49 1.45 8.16
C SER A 318 -24.84 1.09 9.60
N THR A 319 -24.62 -0.15 10.02
CA THR A 319 -24.85 -0.61 11.40
C THR A 319 -23.57 -0.71 12.23
N ALA A 320 -22.41 -0.45 11.65
CA ALA A 320 -21.14 -0.60 12.34
C ALA A 320 -20.88 0.62 13.25
N THR A 321 -20.61 0.36 14.53
CA THR A 321 -20.27 1.40 15.51
C THR A 321 -18.91 1.11 16.15
N ALA A 322 -18.25 2.18 16.60
CA ALA A 322 -17.02 2.10 17.38
C ALA A 322 -17.02 3.15 18.49
N ILE A 323 -16.33 2.86 19.60
CA ILE A 323 -16.09 3.84 20.66
C ILE A 323 -14.76 4.54 20.36
N VAL A 324 -14.82 5.84 20.12
CA VAL A 324 -13.66 6.68 19.79
C VAL A 324 -13.60 7.90 20.70
N LEU A 325 -12.43 8.52 20.79
CA LEU A 325 -12.23 9.78 21.50
C LEU A 325 -12.67 10.95 20.63
N VAL A 326 -13.72 11.66 21.05
CA VAL A 326 -14.20 12.87 20.37
C VAL A 326 -13.90 14.08 21.23
N LEU A 327 -13.35 15.14 20.62
CA LEU A 327 -13.10 16.40 21.31
C LEU A 327 -14.44 17.11 21.60
N LYS A 328 -14.80 17.25 22.88
CA LYS A 328 -15.96 17.97 23.37
C LYS A 328 -15.51 18.98 24.41
N ASP A 329 -15.81 20.26 24.18
CA ASP A 329 -15.43 21.37 25.08
C ASP A 329 -13.93 21.38 25.44
N GLY A 330 -13.07 21.04 24.48
CA GLY A 330 -11.61 20.98 24.68
C GLY A 330 -11.08 19.73 25.38
N VAL A 331 -11.95 18.73 25.66
CA VAL A 331 -11.58 17.46 26.30
C VAL A 331 -11.97 16.29 25.41
N TYR A 332 -11.08 15.31 25.25
CA TYR A 332 -11.39 14.07 24.53
C TYR A 332 -12.27 13.16 25.39
N VAL A 333 -13.45 12.81 24.88
CA VAL A 333 -14.45 12.00 25.57
C VAL A 333 -14.76 10.74 24.76
N PRO A 334 -14.68 9.53 25.37
CA PRO A 334 -15.15 8.31 24.74
C PRO A 334 -16.60 8.44 24.30
N THR A 335 -16.84 8.30 23.00
CA THR A 335 -18.16 8.46 22.38
C THR A 335 -18.36 7.32 21.38
N GLU A 336 -19.52 6.67 21.44
CA GLU A 336 -19.93 5.73 20.40
C GLU A 336 -20.32 6.52 19.14
N VAL A 337 -19.72 6.17 18.01
CA VAL A 337 -19.98 6.78 16.71
C VAL A 337 -20.37 5.71 15.69
N ASN A 338 -21.19 6.10 14.72
CA ASN A 338 -21.51 5.27 13.57
C ASN A 338 -20.41 5.44 12.52
N LEU A 339 -19.75 4.35 12.13
CA LEU A 339 -18.59 4.40 11.25
C LEU A 339 -18.96 4.87 9.85
N TYR A 340 -20.14 4.49 9.34
CA TYR A 340 -20.60 4.92 8.03
C TYR A 340 -20.78 6.44 7.93
N ASN A 341 -21.50 7.02 8.89
CA ASN A 341 -21.75 8.46 8.93
C ASN A 341 -20.52 9.29 9.35
N THR A 342 -19.48 8.66 9.91
CA THR A 342 -18.31 9.40 10.40
C THR A 342 -17.15 9.36 9.41
N VAL A 343 -16.92 8.20 8.78
CA VAL A 343 -15.79 7.98 7.86
C VAL A 343 -16.16 8.34 6.43
N PHE A 344 -17.42 8.11 6.02
CA PHE A 344 -17.84 8.25 4.63
C PHE A 344 -18.78 9.44 4.40
N ASP A 345 -18.80 10.43 5.27
CA ASP A 345 -19.56 11.68 5.08
C ASP A 345 -18.73 12.69 4.28
N THR A 346 -18.76 12.58 2.95
CA THR A 346 -17.97 13.44 2.05
C THR A 346 -18.57 14.84 1.91
N ASN A 347 -19.88 14.97 2.15
CA ASN A 347 -20.61 16.25 2.04
C ASN A 347 -20.72 17.02 3.37
N LEU A 348 -20.22 16.43 4.47
CA LEU A 348 -20.23 16.98 5.83
C LEU A 348 -21.66 17.28 6.34
N ASP A 349 -22.64 16.49 5.93
CA ASP A 349 -24.04 16.64 6.33
C ASP A 349 -24.46 15.72 7.49
N GLY A 350 -23.52 14.91 7.99
CA GLY A 350 -23.70 13.94 9.06
C GLY A 350 -24.28 12.60 8.61
N LEU A 351 -24.37 12.36 7.30
CA LEU A 351 -24.84 11.11 6.71
C LEU A 351 -23.72 10.50 5.86
N GLY A 352 -23.57 9.17 5.94
CA GLY A 352 -22.59 8.49 5.09
C GLY A 352 -23.03 8.47 3.63
N ASP A 353 -22.09 8.72 2.74
CA ASP A 353 -22.22 8.64 1.30
C ASP A 353 -21.88 7.24 0.80
N ASN A 354 -22.83 6.63 0.09
CA ASN A 354 -22.61 5.31 -0.48
C ASN A 354 -21.64 5.43 -1.66
N TRP A 355 -20.80 4.41 -1.82
CA TRP A 355 -20.07 4.25 -3.06
C TRP A 355 -21.04 3.90 -4.18
N VAL A 356 -20.79 4.43 -5.38
CA VAL A 356 -21.54 4.08 -6.58
C VAL A 356 -20.65 3.17 -7.40
N ASP A 357 -21.03 1.89 -7.45
CA ASP A 357 -20.40 0.91 -8.32
C ASP A 357 -20.44 1.42 -9.77
N PRO A 358 -19.27 1.60 -10.43
CA PRO A 358 -19.21 2.03 -11.82
C PRO A 358 -19.71 0.95 -12.78
N THR A 359 -19.99 -0.26 -12.28
CA THR A 359 -20.50 -1.39 -13.02
C THR A 359 -21.88 -1.84 -12.53
N ALA A 360 -22.43 -2.85 -13.20
CA ALA A 360 -23.66 -3.52 -12.78
C ALA A 360 -23.38 -4.96 -12.31
N VAL A 361 -22.11 -5.37 -12.29
CA VAL A 361 -21.66 -6.74 -12.03
C VAL A 361 -20.37 -6.64 -11.26
N GLY A 362 -20.32 -7.27 -10.09
CA GLY A 362 -19.17 -7.23 -9.20
C GLY A 362 -17.80 -7.48 -9.87
N GLY A 363 -16.75 -6.91 -9.30
CA GLY A 363 -15.41 -6.93 -9.88
C GLY A 363 -14.26 -6.72 -8.90
N ALA A 364 -13.08 -6.49 -9.48
CA ALA A 364 -11.87 -6.15 -8.72
C ALA A 364 -11.94 -4.73 -8.15
N ASP A 365 -12.74 -3.85 -8.76
CA ASP A 365 -13.11 -2.53 -8.24
C ASP A 365 -13.96 -2.62 -6.97
N ASP A 366 -14.95 -3.52 -6.89
CA ASP A 366 -15.65 -3.81 -5.64
C ASP A 366 -14.68 -4.28 -4.55
N PHE A 367 -13.78 -5.21 -4.90
CA PHE A 367 -12.80 -5.72 -3.95
C PHE A 367 -11.83 -4.63 -3.47
N ALA A 368 -11.32 -3.81 -4.39
CA ALA A 368 -10.42 -2.71 -4.07
C ALA A 368 -11.11 -1.67 -3.20
N THR A 369 -12.32 -1.26 -3.56
CA THR A 369 -13.14 -0.32 -2.78
C THR A 369 -13.44 -0.86 -1.38
N ALA A 370 -13.80 -2.15 -1.28
CA ALA A 370 -13.99 -2.78 0.03
C ALA A 370 -12.72 -2.72 0.88
N ALA A 371 -11.57 -3.02 0.29
CA ALA A 371 -10.28 -3.01 1.00
C ALA A 371 -9.90 -1.59 1.44
N ASP A 372 -10.11 -0.59 0.59
CA ASP A 372 -9.82 0.81 0.92
C ASP A 372 -10.76 1.34 2.02
N ASP A 373 -12.06 1.03 1.95
CA ASP A 373 -13.03 1.39 2.99
C ASP A 373 -12.67 0.75 4.34
N TYR A 374 -12.29 -0.54 4.35
CA TYR A 374 -11.78 -1.18 5.57
C TYR A 374 -10.53 -0.46 6.09
N ARG A 375 -9.61 -0.05 5.21
CA ARG A 375 -8.39 0.67 5.59
C ARG A 375 -8.73 2.03 6.21
N ALA A 376 -9.66 2.77 5.63
CA ALA A 376 -10.11 4.07 6.14
C ALA A 376 -10.78 3.95 7.52
N VAL A 377 -11.60 2.92 7.72
CA VAL A 377 -12.20 2.65 9.02
C VAL A 377 -11.13 2.25 10.06
N ILE A 378 -10.18 1.39 9.68
CA ILE A 378 -9.07 0.98 10.56
C ILE A 378 -8.25 2.21 10.97
N GLU A 379 -7.87 3.06 10.02
CA GLU A 379 -7.18 4.34 10.27
C GLU A 379 -7.95 5.18 11.28
N PHE A 380 -9.23 5.47 10.98
CA PHE A 380 -10.06 6.33 11.81
C PHE A 380 -10.16 5.82 13.25
N VAL A 381 -10.45 4.53 13.43
CA VAL A 381 -10.58 3.94 14.76
C VAL A 381 -9.23 3.91 15.48
N HIS A 382 -8.13 3.65 14.79
CA HIS A 382 -6.79 3.61 15.40
C HIS A 382 -6.32 4.98 15.88
N ASP A 383 -6.58 6.02 15.09
CA ASP A 383 -6.12 7.37 15.39
C ASP A 383 -6.96 8.02 16.49
N ASN A 384 -8.20 7.53 16.69
CA ASN A 384 -9.12 8.02 17.71
C ASN A 384 -9.41 6.98 18.80
N ALA A 385 -8.58 5.94 18.94
CA ALA A 385 -8.83 4.86 19.89
C ALA A 385 -8.78 5.34 21.35
N VAL A 386 -9.69 4.80 22.19
CA VAL A 386 -9.60 4.94 23.65
C VAL A 386 -8.46 4.03 24.13
N ARG A 387 -7.33 4.61 24.52
CA ARG A 387 -6.14 3.90 25.02
C ARG A 387 -5.97 4.03 26.52
#